data_AF-A0A833YY33-F1
#
_entry.id   AF-A0A833YY33-F1
#
_cell.length_a   1.000
_cell.length_b   1.000
_cell.length_c   1.000
_cell.angle_alpha   90.00
_cell.angle_beta   90.00
_cell.angle_gamma   90.00
#
_symmetry.space_group_name_H-M   'P 1'
#
loop_
_entity.id
_entity.type
_entity.pdbx_description
1 polymer ?
#
loop_
_entity_poly.entity_id
_entity_poly.type
_entity_poly.pdbx_seq_one_letter_code
_entity_poly.pdbx_strand_id
1 'polypeptide(L)'
;MVVSKNCTHKTCCEATSCRLKHEKQCGSGECCTNDCKLKPGGTLCRKAIDAECDFTDYCNGYAPHCVPDTFARNGQSCHSGEAHCFEGRCRTFDKQCKTLIGKDSRGAPFDCFEEINSEGDRFGNCGRSYCTFSETLCGKLVCSWPHKALISQANLSVIYAHVRDEICVSTYLDTGKIPRNTKSTYETPEERDQTFVEDGSTCGPEMICVRFRCLEVKHLFDESLCNSATHCQSRGICNNFHHCHCDKGFAPPNCTELKGEFGSIDDGHRGTGRSLLDRRSTAPPKRQYQLIFYISLPVLIIAAAVLIKRDKIRELCHRGETESERSTSEESSNDDLSPSESNSI
;
A
#
# COMPACT_ATOMS: atom_id res chain seq x y z
N MET A 1 15.40 -3.88 -28.62
CA MET A 1 14.01 -3.57 -29.05
C MET A 1 13.31 -2.88 -27.89
N VAL A 2 12.47 -1.88 -28.13
CA VAL A 2 11.54 -1.39 -27.10
C VAL A 2 10.43 -2.44 -26.95
N VAL A 3 10.24 -2.99 -25.77
CA VAL A 3 9.13 -3.91 -25.51
C VAL A 3 7.84 -3.09 -25.47
N SER A 4 6.98 -3.24 -26.47
CA SER A 4 5.66 -2.62 -26.47
C SER A 4 4.86 -3.16 -25.27
N LYS A 5 4.54 -2.29 -24.30
CA LYS A 5 3.61 -2.63 -23.22
C LYS A 5 2.22 -2.78 -23.84
N ASN A 6 1.78 -4.03 -23.95
CA ASN A 6 0.55 -4.38 -24.65
C ASN A 6 -0.67 -3.74 -23.97
N CYS A 7 -1.56 -3.12 -24.76
CA CYS A 7 -2.84 -2.60 -24.28
C CYS A 7 -3.73 -3.78 -23.86
N THR A 8 -4.01 -3.95 -22.56
CA THR A 8 -4.99 -4.98 -22.15
C THR A 8 -6.40 -4.60 -22.58
N HIS A 9 -6.72 -3.30 -22.61
CA HIS A 9 -7.97 -2.76 -23.13
C HIS A 9 -7.73 -2.09 -24.50
N LYS A 10 -7.71 -2.89 -25.57
CA LYS A 10 -7.42 -2.44 -26.95
C LYS A 10 -8.43 -1.40 -27.49
N THR A 11 -9.64 -1.36 -26.94
CA THR A 11 -10.66 -0.32 -27.19
C THR A 11 -10.25 1.06 -26.65
N CYS A 12 -9.30 1.11 -25.73
CA CYS A 12 -9.03 2.27 -24.89
C CYS A 12 -7.68 2.96 -25.14
N CYS A 13 -6.67 2.21 -25.60
CA CYS A 13 -5.38 2.77 -25.97
C CYS A 13 -4.87 2.32 -27.34
N GLU A 14 -3.87 3.03 -27.84
CA GLU A 14 -3.10 2.73 -29.03
C GLU A 14 -1.73 2.18 -28.62
N ALA A 15 -1.51 0.88 -28.80
CA ALA A 15 -0.28 0.21 -28.36
C ALA A 15 0.99 0.68 -29.09
N THR A 16 0.86 1.27 -30.28
CA THR A 16 1.99 1.77 -31.08
C THR A 16 2.44 3.18 -30.66
N SER A 17 1.50 4.03 -30.24
CA SER A 17 1.77 5.42 -29.81
C SER A 17 1.89 5.57 -28.29
N CYS A 18 1.55 4.51 -27.54
CA CYS A 18 1.43 4.48 -26.08
C CYS A 18 0.47 5.56 -25.52
N ARG A 19 -0.59 5.90 -26.27
CA ARG A 19 -1.57 6.92 -25.90
C ARG A 19 -2.94 6.32 -25.58
N LEU A 20 -3.67 6.97 -24.69
CA LEU A 20 -5.11 6.76 -24.53
C LEU A 20 -5.85 7.35 -25.74
N LYS A 21 -6.97 6.72 -26.11
CA LYS A 21 -7.91 7.25 -27.10
C LYS A 21 -8.74 8.39 -26.49
N HIS A 22 -9.45 9.14 -27.34
CA HIS A 22 -10.24 10.31 -26.91
C HIS A 22 -11.20 9.96 -25.76
N GLU A 23 -11.29 10.86 -24.76
CA GLU A 23 -12.14 10.75 -23.56
C GLU A 23 -11.98 9.48 -22.72
N LYS A 24 -10.84 8.77 -22.82
CA LYS A 24 -10.57 7.57 -22.01
C LYS A 24 -9.73 7.90 -20.77
N GLN A 25 -10.05 7.27 -19.64
CA GLN A 25 -9.34 7.47 -18.37
C GLN A 25 -8.19 6.47 -18.16
N CYS A 26 -8.29 5.29 -18.78
CA CYS A 26 -7.32 4.19 -18.64
C CYS A 26 -7.32 3.31 -19.90
N GLY A 27 -6.32 2.44 -20.05
CA GLY A 27 -6.23 1.49 -21.16
C GLY A 27 -5.49 0.17 -20.88
N SER A 28 -4.86 0.06 -19.71
CA SER A 28 -4.27 -1.18 -19.18
C SER A 28 -4.52 -1.28 -17.68
N GLY A 29 -4.29 -2.46 -17.10
CA GLY A 29 -4.31 -2.68 -15.66
C GLY A 29 -5.63 -3.19 -15.09
N GLU A 30 -5.53 -3.68 -13.86
CA GLU A 30 -6.53 -4.46 -13.13
C GLU A 30 -7.69 -3.59 -12.63
N CYS A 31 -7.45 -2.27 -12.54
CA CYS A 31 -8.37 -1.25 -12.08
C CYS A 31 -8.94 -0.39 -13.23
N CYS A 32 -8.75 -0.81 -14.48
CA CYS A 32 -9.45 -0.29 -15.64
C CYS A 32 -10.70 -1.13 -15.97
N THR A 33 -11.71 -0.52 -16.59
CA THR A 33 -12.89 -1.23 -17.14
C THR A 33 -12.83 -1.31 -18.67
N ASN A 34 -13.62 -2.21 -19.25
CA ASN A 34 -13.78 -2.33 -20.71
C ASN A 34 -14.28 -1.03 -21.39
N ASP A 35 -15.01 -0.19 -20.64
CA ASP A 35 -15.47 1.14 -21.08
C ASP A 35 -14.39 2.23 -20.96
N CYS A 36 -13.17 1.85 -20.57
CA CYS A 36 -12.00 2.71 -20.39
C CYS A 36 -12.13 3.70 -19.22
N LYS A 37 -12.87 3.32 -18.18
CA LYS A 37 -13.04 4.07 -16.93
C LYS A 37 -12.28 3.41 -15.79
N LEU A 38 -11.89 4.20 -14.79
CA LEU A 38 -11.31 3.66 -13.57
C LEU A 38 -12.39 2.93 -12.74
N LYS A 39 -12.05 1.79 -12.16
CA LYS A 39 -12.88 1.10 -11.17
C LYS A 39 -12.92 1.94 -9.88
N PRO A 40 -14.07 1.99 -9.16
CA PRO A 40 -14.19 2.79 -7.95
C PRO A 40 -13.27 2.27 -6.83
N GLY A 41 -13.00 3.16 -5.87
CA GLY A 41 -12.25 2.84 -4.65
C GLY A 41 -12.80 1.59 -3.94
N GLY A 42 -11.94 0.77 -3.35
CA GLY A 42 -12.37 -0.46 -2.64
C GLY A 42 -12.83 -1.61 -3.54
N THR A 43 -12.65 -1.52 -4.87
CA THR A 43 -12.93 -2.64 -5.78
C THR A 43 -11.78 -3.65 -5.76
N LEU A 44 -12.05 -4.91 -5.41
CA LEU A 44 -11.04 -5.99 -5.39
C LEU A 44 -10.22 -6.05 -6.70
N CYS A 45 -8.88 -6.01 -6.59
CA CYS A 45 -7.96 -6.19 -7.72
C CYS A 45 -6.91 -7.29 -7.54
N ARG A 46 -6.48 -7.59 -6.30
CA ARG A 46 -5.61 -8.74 -5.98
C ARG A 46 -6.20 -9.50 -4.79
N LYS A 47 -6.09 -10.83 -4.80
CA LYS A 47 -6.45 -11.69 -3.67
C LYS A 47 -5.18 -12.20 -2.99
N ALA A 48 -5.23 -12.38 -1.68
CA ALA A 48 -4.17 -13.05 -0.93
C ALA A 48 -3.85 -14.44 -1.53
N ILE A 49 -2.55 -14.72 -1.69
CA ILE A 49 -2.02 -16.02 -2.16
C ILE A 49 -1.75 -16.98 -0.99
N ASP A 50 -1.57 -16.46 0.22
CA ASP A 50 -1.40 -17.18 1.49
C ASP A 50 -2.24 -16.46 2.56
N ALA A 51 -3.07 -17.20 3.31
CA ALA A 51 -4.04 -16.61 4.23
C ALA A 51 -3.44 -16.10 5.56
N GLU A 52 -2.19 -16.46 5.87
CA GLU A 52 -1.47 -15.99 7.06
C GLU A 52 -0.50 -14.84 6.72
N CYS A 53 0.05 -14.85 5.51
CA CYS A 53 1.17 -13.96 5.13
C CYS A 53 0.86 -12.94 4.04
N ASP A 54 -0.28 -13.00 3.35
CA ASP A 54 -0.63 -12.08 2.26
C ASP A 54 -1.99 -11.43 2.48
N PHE A 55 -2.17 -10.21 1.97
CA PHE A 55 -3.41 -9.45 2.13
C PHE A 55 -4.21 -9.38 0.82
N THR A 56 -5.31 -8.65 0.85
CA THR A 56 -6.22 -8.50 -0.30
C THR A 56 -6.22 -7.04 -0.70
N ASP A 57 -5.79 -6.74 -1.93
CA ASP A 57 -5.64 -5.38 -2.42
C ASP A 57 -6.79 -4.94 -3.33
N TYR A 58 -7.08 -3.65 -3.25
CA TYR A 58 -8.22 -3.00 -3.87
C TYR A 58 -7.78 -1.82 -4.75
N CYS A 59 -8.59 -1.52 -5.76
CA CYS A 59 -8.44 -0.32 -6.56
C CYS A 59 -8.62 0.92 -5.69
N ASN A 60 -7.70 1.86 -5.79
CA ASN A 60 -7.75 3.13 -5.03
C ASN A 60 -8.70 4.19 -5.67
N GLY A 61 -9.29 3.91 -6.83
CA GLY A 61 -10.23 4.80 -7.54
C GLY A 61 -9.59 5.83 -8.46
N TYR A 62 -8.26 6.00 -8.45
CA TYR A 62 -7.54 6.99 -9.27
C TYR A 62 -6.38 6.43 -10.11
N ALA A 63 -5.93 5.19 -9.84
CA ALA A 63 -4.93 4.48 -10.63
C ALA A 63 -5.57 3.36 -11.49
N PRO A 64 -5.06 3.09 -12.70
CA PRO A 64 -5.61 2.07 -13.60
C PRO A 64 -5.09 0.65 -13.32
N HIS A 65 -3.98 0.54 -12.58
CA HIS A 65 -3.44 -0.71 -12.05
C HIS A 65 -3.88 -0.90 -10.60
N CYS A 66 -3.76 -2.13 -10.09
CA CYS A 66 -3.86 -2.40 -8.65
C CYS A 66 -2.78 -1.60 -7.88
N VAL A 67 -2.98 -1.42 -6.57
CA VAL A 67 -1.93 -0.87 -5.69
C VAL A 67 -0.72 -1.83 -5.62
N PRO A 68 0.46 -1.38 -5.16
CA PRO A 68 1.57 -2.28 -4.85
C PRO A 68 1.12 -3.40 -3.91
N ASP A 69 1.61 -4.62 -4.17
CA ASP A 69 1.25 -5.84 -3.44
C ASP A 69 1.49 -5.67 -1.93
N THR A 70 0.42 -5.71 -1.11
CA THR A 70 0.53 -5.63 0.35
C THR A 70 0.50 -7.01 0.99
N PHE A 71 1.52 -7.31 1.80
CA PHE A 71 1.67 -8.60 2.47
C PHE A 71 2.34 -8.42 3.84
N ALA A 72 2.26 -9.43 4.72
CA ALA A 72 2.85 -9.39 6.05
C ALA A 72 4.38 -9.24 5.96
N ARG A 73 4.98 -8.38 6.80
CA ARG A 73 6.44 -8.15 6.78
C ARG A 73 7.22 -9.47 6.87
N ASN A 74 8.34 -9.55 6.16
CA ASN A 74 9.22 -10.72 6.26
C ASN A 74 9.65 -10.94 7.72
N GLY A 75 9.69 -12.20 8.15
CA GLY A 75 9.97 -12.57 9.55
C GLY A 75 8.74 -12.63 10.47
N GLN A 76 7.59 -12.07 10.06
CA GLN A 76 6.32 -12.21 10.81
C GLN A 76 5.98 -13.69 10.99
N SER A 77 5.73 -14.13 12.23
CA SER A 77 5.44 -15.54 12.51
C SER A 77 4.12 -16.01 11.90
N CYS A 78 4.12 -17.25 11.40
CA CYS A 78 3.00 -17.99 10.80
C CYS A 78 3.12 -19.50 11.16
N HIS A 79 2.22 -20.32 10.64
CA HIS A 79 2.12 -21.76 10.92
C HIS A 79 2.11 -22.06 12.43
N SER A 80 1.24 -21.35 13.17
CA SER A 80 1.11 -21.45 14.63
C SER A 80 2.37 -21.13 15.46
N GLY A 81 3.43 -20.59 14.85
CA GLY A 81 4.72 -20.33 15.49
C GLY A 81 5.91 -21.06 14.86
N GLU A 82 5.66 -22.06 14.01
CA GLU A 82 6.70 -22.94 13.46
C GLU A 82 7.37 -22.41 12.17
N ALA A 83 6.86 -21.31 11.62
CA ALA A 83 7.40 -20.68 10.42
C ALA A 83 7.29 -19.15 10.43
N HIS A 84 7.91 -18.54 9.42
CA HIS A 84 7.89 -17.10 9.20
C HIS A 84 7.38 -16.77 7.78
N CYS A 85 6.69 -15.65 7.65
CA CYS A 85 6.32 -15.07 6.37
C CYS A 85 7.57 -14.60 5.61
N PHE A 86 7.62 -14.92 4.31
CA PHE A 86 8.65 -14.43 3.40
C PHE A 86 8.06 -14.20 2.01
N GLU A 87 8.03 -12.95 1.57
CA GLU A 87 7.42 -12.49 0.30
C GLU A 87 5.98 -12.99 0.14
N GLY A 88 5.13 -12.68 1.12
CA GLY A 88 3.70 -13.03 1.11
C GLY A 88 3.38 -14.52 1.21
N ARG A 89 4.30 -15.36 1.70
CA ARG A 89 4.11 -16.81 1.83
C ARG A 89 4.61 -17.36 3.15
N CYS A 90 3.83 -18.25 3.76
CA CYS A 90 4.24 -19.03 4.92
C CYS A 90 4.87 -20.35 4.44
N ARG A 91 6.20 -20.40 4.28
CA ARG A 91 6.89 -21.48 3.56
C ARG A 91 7.34 -22.60 4.51
N THR A 92 7.09 -23.85 4.13
CA THR A 92 7.52 -25.05 4.87
C THR A 92 7.93 -26.15 3.91
N PHE A 93 8.89 -26.99 4.30
CA PHE A 93 9.31 -28.16 3.50
C PHE A 93 8.12 -29.07 3.17
N ASP A 94 7.16 -29.19 4.08
CA ASP A 94 5.91 -29.92 3.89
C ASP A 94 5.08 -29.40 2.72
N LYS A 95 4.81 -28.08 2.68
CA LYS A 95 4.07 -27.44 1.56
C LYS A 95 4.84 -27.62 0.24
N GLN A 96 6.17 -27.48 0.27
CA GLN A 96 7.00 -27.59 -0.93
C GLN A 96 7.07 -29.03 -1.46
N CYS A 97 7.35 -30.03 -0.61
CA CYS A 97 7.37 -31.46 -0.99
C CYS A 97 6.03 -31.92 -1.57
N LYS A 98 4.91 -31.54 -0.93
CA LYS A 98 3.55 -31.86 -1.38
C LYS A 98 3.23 -31.29 -2.77
N THR A 99 3.83 -30.15 -3.09
CA THR A 99 3.74 -29.50 -4.41
C THR A 99 4.71 -30.14 -5.42
N LEU A 100 5.94 -30.46 -5.02
CA LEU A 100 7.01 -30.92 -5.90
C LEU A 100 6.89 -32.39 -6.29
N ILE A 101 6.66 -33.31 -5.35
CA ILE A 101 6.64 -34.76 -5.62
C ILE A 101 5.26 -35.40 -5.42
N GLY A 102 4.40 -34.81 -4.60
CA GLY A 102 2.99 -35.21 -4.48
C GLY A 102 2.45 -35.13 -3.04
N LYS A 103 1.12 -34.97 -2.94
CA LYS A 103 0.36 -34.67 -1.70
C LYS A 103 0.61 -35.55 -0.47
N ASP A 104 1.08 -36.78 -0.66
CA ASP A 104 1.29 -37.76 0.42
C ASP A 104 2.75 -37.78 0.92
N SER A 105 3.62 -36.94 0.36
CA SER A 105 4.96 -36.65 0.89
C SER A 105 4.94 -35.65 2.05
N ARG A 106 6.08 -35.50 2.74
CA ARG A 106 6.32 -34.49 3.78
C ARG A 106 7.77 -34.01 3.73
N GLY A 107 8.11 -32.93 4.44
CA GLY A 107 9.50 -32.55 4.67
C GLY A 107 10.25 -33.65 5.41
N ALA A 108 11.47 -33.97 4.98
CA ALA A 108 12.27 -35.01 5.60
C ALA A 108 12.86 -34.54 6.96
N PRO A 109 13.20 -35.46 7.89
CA PRO A 109 13.99 -35.11 9.08
C PRO A 109 15.41 -34.68 8.68
N PHE A 110 16.11 -34.02 9.62
CA PHE A 110 17.46 -33.48 9.41
C PHE A 110 18.44 -34.52 8.83
N ASP A 111 18.39 -35.76 9.30
CA ASP A 111 19.33 -36.82 8.89
C ASP A 111 19.24 -37.14 7.38
N CYS A 112 18.04 -37.04 6.80
CA CYS A 112 17.84 -37.18 5.37
C CYS A 112 18.46 -36.01 4.58
N PHE A 113 18.40 -34.79 5.11
CA PHE A 113 19.07 -33.64 4.52
C PHE A 113 20.58 -33.75 4.67
N GLU A 114 21.09 -34.21 5.81
CA GLU A 114 22.53 -34.38 6.08
C GLU A 114 23.17 -35.42 5.14
N GLU A 115 22.57 -36.62 5.04
CA GLU A 115 23.02 -37.67 4.12
C GLU A 115 23.07 -37.15 2.67
N ILE A 116 21.99 -36.53 2.18
CA ILE A 116 21.90 -36.14 0.77
C ILE A 116 22.73 -34.88 0.47
N ASN A 117 22.58 -33.78 1.23
CA ASN A 117 23.24 -32.51 0.91
C ASN A 117 24.75 -32.50 1.20
N SER A 118 25.31 -33.53 1.87
CA SER A 118 26.75 -33.70 2.06
C SER A 118 27.48 -34.28 0.84
N GLU A 119 26.77 -34.89 -0.12
CA GLU A 119 27.39 -35.43 -1.36
C GLU A 119 27.93 -34.34 -2.29
N GLY A 120 27.28 -33.19 -2.37
CA GLY A 120 27.61 -32.10 -3.30
C GLY A 120 27.27 -32.38 -4.76
N ASP A 121 26.48 -33.41 -5.04
CA ASP A 121 26.06 -33.81 -6.39
C ASP A 121 24.80 -33.07 -6.89
N ARG A 122 24.30 -33.39 -8.08
CA ARG A 122 23.10 -32.77 -8.67
C ARG A 122 21.80 -33.01 -7.88
N PHE A 123 21.76 -33.98 -6.97
CA PHE A 123 20.63 -34.28 -6.08
C PHE A 123 20.83 -33.75 -4.66
N GLY A 124 22.05 -33.51 -4.19
CA GLY A 124 22.31 -32.93 -2.87
C GLY A 124 23.47 -31.94 -2.87
N ASN A 125 23.18 -30.64 -2.77
CA ASN A 125 24.17 -29.56 -2.81
C ASN A 125 23.62 -28.23 -2.28
N CYS A 126 24.53 -27.31 -1.95
CA CYS A 126 24.27 -25.89 -1.73
C CYS A 126 24.81 -25.06 -2.92
N GLY A 127 24.33 -25.38 -4.12
CA GLY A 127 24.83 -24.83 -5.38
C GLY A 127 26.09 -25.56 -5.85
N ARG A 128 27.26 -24.92 -5.73
CA ARG A 128 28.53 -25.37 -6.34
C ARG A 128 29.15 -26.61 -5.69
N SER A 129 28.74 -26.94 -4.48
CA SER A 129 29.40 -27.89 -3.57
C SER A 129 28.41 -28.52 -2.60
N TYR A 130 28.88 -29.49 -1.81
CA TYR A 130 28.18 -29.98 -0.62
C TYR A 130 27.85 -28.84 0.34
N CYS A 131 26.76 -28.99 1.10
CA CYS A 131 26.38 -28.02 2.14
C CYS A 131 27.26 -28.16 3.38
N THR A 132 27.54 -27.05 4.07
CA THR A 132 28.03 -27.11 5.45
C THR A 132 26.91 -27.57 6.38
N PHE A 133 27.24 -28.13 7.55
CA PHE A 133 26.25 -28.60 8.54
C PHE A 133 25.18 -27.54 8.88
N SER A 134 25.59 -26.27 9.00
CA SER A 134 24.71 -25.11 9.22
C SER A 134 23.83 -24.71 8.03
N GLU A 135 24.09 -25.25 6.84
CA GLU A 135 23.43 -24.89 5.57
C GLU A 135 22.69 -26.10 4.96
N THR A 136 22.85 -27.30 5.56
CA THR A 136 22.22 -28.58 5.19
C THR A 136 20.71 -28.50 4.93
N LEU A 137 19.96 -27.74 5.73
CA LEU A 137 18.51 -27.54 5.58
C LEU A 137 18.11 -26.48 4.54
N CYS A 138 19.08 -25.87 3.84
CA CYS A 138 18.85 -24.81 2.84
C CYS A 138 19.42 -25.14 1.45
N GLY A 139 19.96 -26.34 1.27
CA GLY A 139 20.40 -26.87 -0.02
C GLY A 139 19.25 -27.41 -0.87
N LYS A 140 19.43 -28.60 -1.45
CA LYS A 140 18.35 -29.32 -2.13
C LYS A 140 17.22 -29.64 -1.16
N LEU A 141 15.99 -29.60 -1.66
CA LEU A 141 14.83 -30.04 -0.92
C LEU A 141 14.89 -31.57 -0.77
N VAL A 142 14.73 -32.04 0.47
CA VAL A 142 14.63 -33.46 0.77
C VAL A 142 13.29 -33.74 1.43
N CYS A 143 12.61 -34.77 0.93
CA CYS A 143 11.25 -35.14 1.29
C CYS A 143 11.21 -36.58 1.80
N SER A 144 10.41 -36.86 2.83
CA SER A 144 10.08 -38.24 3.20
C SER A 144 8.98 -38.77 2.29
N TRP A 145 9.15 -39.99 1.77
CA TRP A 145 8.18 -40.65 0.89
C TRP A 145 7.69 -41.99 1.47
N PRO A 146 6.50 -42.06 2.07
CA PRO A 146 6.02 -43.24 2.79
C PRO A 146 5.51 -44.38 1.88
N HIS A 147 5.67 -44.28 0.56
CA HIS A 147 5.06 -45.19 -0.41
C HIS A 147 6.07 -46.03 -1.19
N LYS A 148 5.71 -47.28 -1.46
CA LYS A 148 6.45 -48.18 -2.37
C LYS A 148 6.23 -47.87 -3.85
N ALA A 149 5.37 -46.90 -4.18
CA ALA A 149 5.15 -46.44 -5.54
C ALA A 149 6.26 -45.47 -5.95
N LEU A 150 6.79 -45.61 -7.17
CA LEU A 150 7.77 -44.68 -7.72
C LEU A 150 7.09 -43.34 -8.04
N ILE A 151 7.72 -42.24 -7.60
CA ILE A 151 7.39 -40.88 -8.03
C ILE A 151 7.70 -40.79 -9.52
N SER A 152 6.72 -40.35 -10.31
CA SER A 152 6.85 -40.18 -11.76
C SER A 152 6.32 -38.80 -12.15
N GLN A 153 7.23 -37.93 -12.59
CA GLN A 153 6.92 -36.60 -13.10
C GLN A 153 7.81 -36.27 -14.30
N ALA A 154 7.29 -35.46 -15.22
CA ALA A 154 8.01 -35.08 -16.43
C ALA A 154 9.26 -34.25 -16.09
N ASN A 155 10.38 -34.59 -16.74
CA ASN A 155 11.69 -33.93 -16.60
C ASN A 155 12.31 -33.97 -15.18
N LEU A 156 11.74 -34.73 -14.24
CA LEU A 156 12.22 -34.81 -12.86
C LEU A 156 12.93 -36.14 -12.62
N SER A 157 14.26 -36.10 -12.50
CA SER A 157 15.04 -37.22 -11.98
C SER A 157 14.88 -37.32 -10.46
N VAL A 158 14.77 -38.54 -9.93
CA VAL A 158 14.48 -38.80 -8.51
C VAL A 158 15.48 -39.82 -7.96
N ILE A 159 16.05 -39.54 -6.79
CA ILE A 159 16.81 -40.53 -5.98
C ILE A 159 16.03 -40.90 -4.71
N TYR A 160 16.33 -42.09 -4.19
CA TYR A 160 15.78 -42.61 -2.94
C TYR A 160 16.94 -43.11 -2.09
N ALA A 161 17.08 -42.61 -0.87
CA ALA A 161 18.02 -43.09 0.14
C ALA A 161 17.23 -43.60 1.36
N HIS A 162 17.73 -44.64 2.03
CA HIS A 162 17.08 -45.22 3.20
C HIS A 162 17.88 -44.87 4.46
N VAL A 163 17.52 -43.78 5.13
CA VAL A 163 18.25 -43.25 6.30
C VAL A 163 17.43 -43.50 7.56
N ARG A 164 17.99 -44.29 8.48
CA ARG A 164 17.26 -44.83 9.65
C ARG A 164 15.99 -45.55 9.18
N ASP A 165 14.81 -45.11 9.61
CA ASP A 165 13.51 -45.69 9.25
C ASP A 165 12.77 -44.90 8.13
N GLU A 166 13.45 -43.95 7.47
CA GLU A 166 12.85 -43.03 6.50
C GLU A 166 13.36 -43.29 5.06
N ILE A 167 12.45 -43.18 4.09
CA ILE A 167 12.79 -43.12 2.67
C ILE A 167 12.94 -41.65 2.29
N CYS A 168 14.18 -41.17 2.31
CA CYS A 168 14.56 -39.84 1.90
C CYS A 168 14.54 -39.75 0.38
N VAL A 169 13.89 -38.72 -0.15
CA VAL A 169 13.80 -38.43 -1.58
C VAL A 169 14.38 -37.06 -1.88
N SER A 170 15.27 -36.98 -2.86
CA SER A 170 15.61 -35.71 -3.50
C SER A 170 15.57 -35.82 -5.02
N THR A 171 15.57 -34.67 -5.68
CA THR A 171 15.20 -34.55 -7.09
C THR A 171 16.10 -33.60 -7.85
N TYR A 172 16.16 -33.79 -9.17
CA TYR A 172 16.91 -32.96 -10.10
C TYR A 172 16.04 -32.71 -11.34
N LEU A 173 15.79 -31.43 -11.64
CA LEU A 173 15.12 -31.02 -12.86
C LEU A 173 16.12 -31.12 -14.01
N ASP A 174 15.84 -31.97 -15.01
CA ASP A 174 16.73 -32.09 -16.15
C ASP A 174 16.61 -30.87 -17.07
N THR A 175 17.63 -30.02 -17.00
CA THR A 175 17.78 -28.81 -17.80
C THR A 175 18.69 -28.99 -19.02
N GLY A 176 19.22 -30.20 -19.25
CA GLY A 176 20.23 -30.46 -20.28
C GLY A 176 21.59 -29.78 -20.04
N LYS A 177 21.77 -29.09 -18.90
CA LYS A 177 23.06 -28.53 -18.49
C LYS A 177 24.04 -29.66 -18.14
N ILE A 178 25.30 -29.52 -18.56
CA ILE A 178 26.40 -30.40 -18.17
C ILE A 178 27.24 -29.67 -17.09
N PRO A 179 27.55 -30.32 -15.94
CA PRO A 179 28.43 -29.76 -14.92
C PRO A 179 29.79 -29.31 -15.48
N ARG A 180 30.36 -28.22 -14.93
CA ARG A 180 31.64 -27.65 -15.39
C ARG A 180 32.60 -27.46 -14.24
N ASN A 181 33.50 -28.43 -14.06
CA ASN A 181 34.49 -28.49 -12.97
C ASN A 181 33.87 -28.63 -11.56
N THR A 182 32.57 -28.94 -11.48
CA THR A 182 31.76 -29.12 -10.28
C THR A 182 30.97 -30.43 -10.37
N LYS A 183 30.47 -30.95 -9.25
CA LYS A 183 29.58 -32.13 -9.21
C LYS A 183 28.11 -31.78 -9.57
N SER A 184 27.74 -30.50 -9.62
CA SER A 184 26.38 -29.99 -9.83
C SER A 184 26.27 -29.10 -11.09
N THR A 185 25.07 -28.68 -11.45
CA THR A 185 24.79 -27.77 -12.60
C THR A 185 24.39 -26.35 -12.17
N TYR A 186 24.62 -25.99 -10.90
CA TYR A 186 24.09 -24.78 -10.27
C TYR A 186 25.25 -23.95 -9.69
N GLU A 187 25.53 -22.83 -10.35
CA GLU A 187 26.75 -22.06 -10.12
C GLU A 187 26.54 -20.85 -9.18
N THR A 188 25.30 -20.35 -9.07
CA THR A 188 24.87 -19.27 -8.17
C THR A 188 23.47 -19.53 -7.58
N PRO A 189 23.04 -18.84 -6.49
CA PRO A 189 21.70 -19.00 -5.92
C PRO A 189 20.56 -18.64 -6.88
N GLU A 190 20.80 -17.77 -7.86
CA GLU A 190 19.80 -17.32 -8.83
C GLU A 190 19.48 -18.39 -9.89
N GLU A 191 20.27 -19.46 -9.97
CA GLU A 191 20.01 -20.61 -10.85
C GLU A 191 19.13 -21.70 -10.22
N ARG A 192 18.66 -21.52 -8.97
CA ARG A 192 17.80 -22.50 -8.28
C ARG A 192 16.46 -22.66 -8.99
N ASP A 193 16.07 -23.92 -9.20
CA ASP A 193 14.73 -24.33 -9.62
C ASP A 193 13.93 -24.88 -8.43
N GLN A 194 12.70 -25.37 -8.67
CA GLN A 194 11.78 -25.85 -7.63
C GLN A 194 12.28 -27.06 -6.81
N THR A 195 13.42 -27.68 -7.18
CA THR A 195 14.03 -28.81 -6.45
C THR A 195 14.93 -28.39 -5.28
N PHE A 196 15.16 -27.10 -5.09
CA PHE A 196 15.85 -26.54 -3.91
C PHE A 196 14.87 -26.03 -2.88
N VAL A 197 15.23 -26.10 -1.59
CA VAL A 197 14.46 -25.48 -0.50
C VAL A 197 14.15 -24.03 -0.86
N GLU A 198 12.91 -23.55 -0.69
CA GLU A 198 12.55 -22.15 -0.96
C GLU A 198 13.18 -21.20 0.10
N ASP A 199 13.69 -20.04 -0.34
CA ASP A 199 14.09 -18.97 0.59
C ASP A 199 12.89 -18.54 1.45
N GLY A 200 13.11 -18.28 2.73
CA GLY A 200 12.06 -18.06 3.73
C GLY A 200 11.61 -19.32 4.49
N SER A 201 11.99 -20.52 4.05
CA SER A 201 11.68 -21.76 4.80
C SER A 201 12.44 -21.82 6.12
N THR A 202 11.79 -22.27 7.20
CA THR A 202 12.42 -22.48 8.52
C THR A 202 13.55 -23.51 8.45
N CYS A 203 14.72 -23.17 9.00
CA CYS A 203 15.89 -24.06 9.08
C CYS A 203 16.47 -24.19 10.49
N GLY A 204 15.86 -23.53 11.47
CA GLY A 204 16.18 -23.60 12.90
C GLY A 204 15.25 -22.68 13.69
N PRO A 205 15.29 -22.71 15.03
CA PRO A 205 14.53 -21.78 15.86
C PRO A 205 14.92 -20.33 15.56
N GLU A 206 13.95 -19.48 15.19
CA GLU A 206 14.18 -18.10 14.71
C GLU A 206 15.14 -18.00 13.51
N MET A 207 15.25 -19.04 12.66
CA MET A 207 16.14 -19.07 11.50
C MET A 207 15.43 -19.49 10.21
N ILE A 208 15.73 -18.78 9.11
CA ILE A 208 15.21 -19.06 7.77
C ILE A 208 16.33 -19.20 6.73
N CYS A 209 16.04 -19.94 5.66
CA CYS A 209 16.91 -20.05 4.50
C CYS A 209 16.90 -18.77 3.66
N VAL A 210 18.07 -18.22 3.32
CA VAL A 210 18.23 -17.19 2.27
C VAL A 210 19.48 -17.50 1.45
N ARG A 211 19.36 -17.64 0.12
CA ARG A 211 20.46 -17.96 -0.81
C ARG A 211 21.37 -19.12 -0.34
N PHE A 212 20.77 -20.27 -0.08
CA PHE A 212 21.40 -21.48 0.51
C PHE A 212 21.87 -21.37 1.98
N ARG A 213 21.73 -20.23 2.65
CA ARG A 213 22.26 -20.03 4.01
C ARG A 213 21.16 -20.02 5.04
N CYS A 214 21.32 -20.76 6.14
CA CYS A 214 20.43 -20.66 7.29
C CYS A 214 20.84 -19.45 8.15
N LEU A 215 19.92 -18.48 8.33
CA LEU A 215 20.22 -17.18 8.94
C LEU A 215 19.14 -16.77 9.95
N GLU A 216 19.56 -16.16 11.07
CA GLU A 216 18.64 -15.68 12.10
C GLU A 216 17.76 -14.53 11.62
N VAL A 217 16.44 -14.66 11.82
CA VAL A 217 15.41 -13.70 11.38
C VAL A 217 15.68 -12.29 11.91
N LYS A 218 16.10 -12.17 13.17
CA LYS A 218 16.48 -10.91 13.85
C LYS A 218 17.65 -10.15 13.21
N HIS A 219 18.41 -10.79 12.32
CA HIS A 219 19.55 -10.21 11.60
C HIS A 219 19.23 -9.93 10.12
N LEU A 220 18.03 -10.29 9.65
CA LEU A 220 17.55 -10.04 8.29
C LEU A 220 16.53 -8.88 8.23
N PHE A 221 15.71 -8.70 9.26
CA PHE A 221 14.59 -7.74 9.24
C PHE A 221 14.60 -6.83 10.46
N ASP A 222 14.44 -5.53 10.24
CA ASP A 222 14.39 -4.51 11.29
C ASP A 222 12.96 -4.36 11.84
N GLU A 223 12.76 -4.85 13.07
CA GLU A 223 11.48 -4.73 13.78
C GLU A 223 11.18 -3.32 14.30
N SER A 224 12.17 -2.42 14.39
CA SER A 224 11.99 -1.09 14.97
C SER A 224 11.15 -0.15 14.09
N LEU A 225 11.16 -0.39 12.78
CA LEU A 225 10.38 0.35 11.79
C LEU A 225 8.87 0.18 12.00
N CYS A 226 8.43 -1.05 12.33
CA CYS A 226 7.05 -1.33 12.71
C CYS A 226 6.97 -2.55 13.63
N ASN A 227 6.41 -2.34 14.82
CA ASN A 227 6.12 -3.38 15.79
C ASN A 227 4.59 -3.49 16.03
N SER A 228 4.05 -4.69 15.85
CA SER A 228 2.60 -4.94 15.90
C SER A 228 1.97 -4.65 17.28
N ALA A 229 2.73 -4.79 18.37
CA ALA A 229 2.22 -4.55 19.72
C ALA A 229 2.14 -3.05 20.06
N THR A 230 3.16 -2.26 19.69
CA THR A 230 3.23 -0.83 20.03
C THR A 230 2.60 0.08 18.98
N HIS A 231 2.81 -0.17 17.69
CA HIS A 231 2.32 0.68 16.61
C HIS A 231 0.91 0.26 16.15
N CYS A 232 0.64 -1.05 16.12
CA CYS A 232 -0.64 -1.62 15.70
C CYS A 232 -1.55 -2.04 16.86
N GLN A 233 -1.21 -1.65 18.11
CA GLN A 233 -1.99 -1.89 19.33
C GLN A 233 -2.34 -3.37 19.62
N SER A 234 -1.61 -4.33 19.03
CA SER A 234 -1.99 -5.76 19.00
C SER A 234 -3.38 -6.01 18.35
N ARG A 235 -3.77 -5.18 17.38
CA ARG A 235 -5.03 -5.19 16.61
C ARG A 235 -4.79 -5.23 15.09
N GLY A 236 -3.70 -5.87 14.70
CA GLY A 236 -3.20 -5.93 13.33
C GLY A 236 -1.72 -6.29 13.31
N ILE A 237 -1.19 -6.50 12.12
CA ILE A 237 0.22 -6.85 11.89
C ILE A 237 0.89 -5.88 10.92
N CYS A 238 2.19 -5.68 11.07
CA CYS A 238 2.97 -4.83 10.19
C CYS A 238 3.13 -5.46 8.79
N ASN A 239 2.88 -4.67 7.75
CA ASN A 239 3.05 -5.07 6.35
C ASN A 239 4.49 -4.80 5.83
N ASN A 240 4.72 -5.22 4.58
CA ASN A 240 5.93 -4.99 3.80
C ASN A 240 6.29 -3.50 3.53
N PHE A 241 5.40 -2.55 3.85
CA PHE A 241 5.66 -1.11 3.81
C PHE A 241 5.91 -0.49 5.20
N HIS A 242 5.99 -1.32 6.24
CA HIS A 242 6.12 -0.93 7.65
C HIS A 242 4.91 -0.12 8.19
N HIS A 243 3.73 -0.30 7.60
CA HIS A 243 2.45 0.18 8.11
C HIS A 243 1.63 -0.96 8.70
N CYS A 244 0.63 -0.66 9.54
CA CYS A 244 -0.24 -1.68 10.10
C CYS A 244 -1.35 -2.08 9.12
N HIS A 245 -1.46 -3.38 8.83
CA HIS A 245 -2.66 -4.00 8.30
C HIS A 245 -3.55 -4.43 9.48
N CYS A 246 -4.71 -3.78 9.63
CA CYS A 246 -5.53 -3.84 10.83
C CYS A 246 -6.63 -4.91 10.78
N ASP A 247 -6.90 -5.51 11.94
CA ASP A 247 -7.97 -6.47 12.16
C ASP A 247 -9.36 -5.86 11.89
N LYS A 248 -10.33 -6.72 11.57
CA LYS A 248 -11.70 -6.29 11.31
C LYS A 248 -12.35 -5.65 12.55
N GLY A 249 -12.67 -4.37 12.43
CA GLY A 249 -13.14 -3.51 13.52
C GLY A 249 -12.14 -2.42 13.92
N PHE A 250 -10.96 -2.36 13.29
CA PHE A 250 -9.89 -1.41 13.60
C PHE A 250 -9.41 -0.70 12.33
N ALA A 251 -9.19 0.62 12.44
CA ALA A 251 -8.81 1.45 11.31
C ALA A 251 -7.29 1.77 11.28
N PRO A 252 -6.64 1.67 10.11
CA PRO A 252 -5.26 2.13 9.93
C PRO A 252 -5.19 3.68 9.96
N PRO A 253 -4.06 4.28 10.39
CA PRO A 253 -2.72 3.68 10.42
C PRO A 253 -2.35 2.90 11.68
N ASN A 254 -3.00 3.13 12.83
CA ASN A 254 -2.54 2.59 14.13
C ASN A 254 -3.45 1.49 14.70
N CYS A 255 -4.43 1.01 13.93
CA CYS A 255 -5.45 0.04 14.37
C CYS A 255 -6.26 0.50 15.59
N THR A 256 -6.75 1.75 15.56
CA THR A 256 -7.73 2.26 16.52
C THR A 256 -9.13 1.70 16.24
N GLU A 257 -9.90 1.35 17.27
CA GLU A 257 -11.24 0.75 17.11
C GLU A 257 -12.19 1.67 16.30
N LEU A 258 -12.71 1.15 15.19
CA LEU A 258 -13.71 1.81 14.35
C LEU A 258 -14.55 0.76 13.61
N LYS A 259 -15.79 0.57 14.08
CA LYS A 259 -16.69 -0.51 13.66
C LYS A 259 -16.94 -0.52 12.15
N GLY A 260 -16.38 -1.51 11.47
CA GLY A 260 -16.57 -1.79 10.04
C GLY A 260 -15.32 -1.63 9.19
N GLU A 261 -14.32 -0.89 9.67
CA GLU A 261 -13.02 -0.72 9.02
C GLU A 261 -12.11 -1.93 9.24
N PHE A 262 -11.08 -2.04 8.40
CA PHE A 262 -9.99 -3.02 8.46
C PHE A 262 -8.84 -2.55 7.53
N GLY A 263 -7.78 -3.34 7.41
CA GLY A 263 -6.78 -3.18 6.35
C GLY A 263 -5.68 -2.15 6.65
N SER A 264 -4.95 -1.76 5.61
CA SER A 264 -3.82 -0.80 5.67
C SER A 264 -4.19 0.58 5.08
N ILE A 265 -3.25 1.53 5.13
CA ILE A 265 -3.29 2.71 4.26
C ILE A 265 -2.84 2.42 2.82
N ASP A 266 -2.14 1.29 2.60
CA ASP A 266 -1.52 0.95 1.30
C ASP A 266 -2.41 0.11 0.37
N ASP A 267 -3.32 -0.68 0.93
CA ASP A 267 -4.09 -1.73 0.22
C ASP A 267 -5.21 -1.21 -0.71
N GLY A 268 -5.36 0.12 -0.82
CA GLY A 268 -6.38 0.77 -1.62
C GLY A 268 -7.83 0.56 -1.14
N HIS A 269 -8.06 -0.03 0.03
CA HIS A 269 -9.40 -0.36 0.54
C HIS A 269 -10.29 0.88 0.78
N ARG A 270 -9.69 2.07 0.91
CA ARG A 270 -10.35 3.37 1.20
C ARG A 270 -11.29 3.83 0.07
N GLY A 271 -12.43 3.15 -0.07
CA GLY A 271 -13.43 3.32 -1.12
C GLY A 271 -14.86 3.65 -0.66
N THR A 272 -15.16 3.56 0.63
CA THR A 272 -16.51 3.81 1.19
C THR A 272 -16.54 4.85 2.30
N GLY A 273 -15.39 5.22 2.87
CA GLY A 273 -15.27 6.35 3.79
C GLY A 273 -15.23 7.70 3.07
N ARG A 274 -16.12 8.64 3.43
CA ARG A 274 -15.90 10.07 3.14
C ARG A 274 -14.49 10.44 3.59
N SER A 275 -13.74 11.11 2.74
CA SER A 275 -12.36 11.53 3.08
C SER A 275 -12.33 12.24 4.43
N LEU A 276 -11.32 11.95 5.25
CA LEU A 276 -11.14 12.65 6.53
C LEU A 276 -10.86 14.16 6.33
N LEU A 277 -10.52 14.57 5.10
CA LEU A 277 -10.46 15.97 4.67
C LEU A 277 -11.87 16.54 4.37
N ASP A 278 -12.80 15.74 3.82
CA ASP A 278 -14.19 16.12 3.54
C ASP A 278 -15.04 16.25 4.82
N ARG A 279 -14.64 15.60 5.92
CA ARG A 279 -15.28 15.81 7.25
C ARG A 279 -15.06 17.22 7.81
N ARG A 280 -14.23 18.08 7.19
CA ARG A 280 -14.19 19.53 7.44
C ARG A 280 -15.24 20.33 6.65
N SER A 281 -15.82 19.76 5.60
CA SER A 281 -16.71 20.45 4.64
C SER A 281 -18.19 20.35 4.98
N THR A 282 -18.62 19.35 5.77
CA THR A 282 -20.04 19.08 6.04
C THR A 282 -20.50 19.50 7.44
N ALA A 283 -20.17 20.71 7.87
CA ALA A 283 -20.83 21.38 8.99
C ALA A 283 -21.92 22.33 8.45
N PRO A 284 -23.18 22.27 8.90
CA PRO A 284 -24.25 23.12 8.38
C PRO A 284 -23.99 24.61 8.71
N PRO A 285 -24.39 25.56 7.83
CA PRO A 285 -23.86 26.93 7.79
C PRO A 285 -24.26 27.89 8.93
N LYS A 286 -24.64 27.39 10.12
CA LYS A 286 -24.96 28.22 11.30
C LYS A 286 -23.87 29.25 11.61
N ARG A 287 -22.60 28.88 11.48
CA ARG A 287 -21.45 29.77 11.75
C ARG A 287 -21.32 30.91 10.74
N GLN A 288 -21.74 30.70 9.48
CA GLN A 288 -21.72 31.72 8.44
C GLN A 288 -22.86 32.74 8.64
N TYR A 289 -24.07 32.27 8.95
CA TYR A 289 -25.19 33.17 9.29
C TYR A 289 -24.92 33.97 10.58
N GLN A 290 -24.26 33.37 11.58
CA GLN A 290 -23.81 34.10 12.77
C GLN A 290 -22.82 35.22 12.42
N LEU A 291 -21.79 34.95 11.60
CA LEU A 291 -20.84 35.98 11.17
C LEU A 291 -21.52 37.10 10.36
N ILE A 292 -22.43 36.75 9.45
CA ILE A 292 -23.22 37.75 8.70
C ILE A 292 -24.04 38.62 9.65
N PHE A 293 -24.71 38.02 10.64
CA PHE A 293 -25.51 38.75 11.64
C PHE A 293 -24.65 39.66 12.53
N TYR A 294 -23.50 39.20 13.01
CA TYR A 294 -22.58 40.00 13.81
C TYR A 294 -21.91 41.14 13.04
N ILE A 295 -21.87 41.09 11.70
CA ILE A 295 -21.35 42.17 10.84
C ILE A 295 -22.48 43.12 10.40
N SER A 296 -23.66 42.60 10.06
CA SER A 296 -24.78 43.43 9.59
C SER A 296 -25.44 44.21 10.72
N LEU A 297 -25.58 43.63 11.93
CA LEU A 297 -26.26 44.29 13.05
C LEU A 297 -25.55 45.59 13.50
N PRO A 298 -24.22 45.66 13.69
CA PRO A 298 -23.53 46.92 13.99
C PRO A 298 -23.64 47.94 12.85
N VAL A 299 -23.55 47.50 11.59
CA VAL A 299 -23.67 48.39 10.42
C VAL A 299 -25.06 49.01 10.34
N LEU A 300 -26.12 48.24 10.60
CA LEU A 300 -27.50 48.73 10.65
C LEU A 300 -27.71 49.71 11.84
N ILE A 301 -27.13 49.43 13.01
CA ILE A 301 -27.20 50.34 14.17
C ILE A 301 -26.47 51.67 13.85
N ILE A 302 -25.29 51.62 13.22
CA ILE A 302 -24.54 52.82 12.81
C ILE A 302 -25.31 53.59 11.74
N ALA A 303 -25.87 52.91 10.73
CA ALA A 303 -26.68 53.55 9.70
C ALA A 303 -27.93 54.24 10.29
N ALA A 304 -28.65 53.56 11.20
CA ALA A 304 -29.79 54.14 11.89
C ALA A 304 -29.38 55.34 12.76
N ALA A 305 -28.28 55.26 13.49
CA ALA A 305 -27.75 56.38 14.29
C ALA A 305 -27.34 57.58 13.42
N VAL A 306 -26.74 57.34 12.25
CA VAL A 306 -26.40 58.39 11.28
C VAL A 306 -27.66 59.01 10.68
N LEU A 307 -28.67 58.23 10.31
CA LEU A 307 -29.96 58.73 9.80
C LEU A 307 -30.68 59.58 10.86
N ILE A 308 -30.86 59.05 12.09
CA ILE A 308 -31.47 59.79 13.20
C ILE A 308 -30.71 61.09 13.49
N LYS A 309 -29.37 61.07 13.46
CA LYS A 309 -28.57 62.30 13.64
C LYS A 309 -28.72 63.27 12.47
N ARG A 310 -28.87 62.78 11.24
CA ARG A 310 -29.06 63.59 10.03
C ARG A 310 -30.44 64.23 9.98
N ASP A 311 -31.49 63.49 10.33
CA ASP A 311 -32.86 64.02 10.43
C ASP A 311 -32.99 65.01 11.59
N LYS A 312 -32.36 64.74 12.74
CA LYS A 312 -32.31 65.68 13.86
C LYS A 312 -31.51 66.96 13.56
N ILE A 313 -30.49 66.87 12.70
CA ILE A 313 -29.80 68.06 12.15
C ILE A 313 -30.73 68.80 11.18
N ARG A 314 -31.46 68.09 10.31
CA ARG A 314 -32.43 68.67 9.36
C ARG A 314 -33.58 69.39 10.05
N GLU A 315 -34.09 68.82 11.14
CA GLU A 315 -35.09 69.41 12.03
C GLU A 315 -34.57 70.71 12.69
N LEU A 316 -33.30 70.73 13.12
CA LEU A 316 -32.64 71.93 13.64
C LEU A 316 -32.41 73.00 12.56
N CYS A 317 -32.07 72.62 11.32
CA CYS A 317 -31.97 73.56 10.21
C CYS A 317 -33.32 74.23 9.91
N HIS A 318 -34.39 73.45 9.75
CA HIS A 318 -35.72 74.01 9.48
C HIS A 318 -36.27 74.84 10.64
N ARG A 319 -35.94 74.51 11.90
CA ARG A 319 -36.33 75.38 13.02
C ARG A 319 -35.55 76.71 13.06
N GLY A 320 -34.29 76.71 12.59
CA GLY A 320 -33.50 77.92 12.41
C GLY A 320 -34.06 78.86 11.33
N GLU A 321 -34.62 78.32 10.24
CA GLU A 321 -35.30 79.11 9.21
C GLU A 321 -36.56 79.79 9.78
N THR A 322 -37.37 79.08 10.58
CA THR A 322 -38.64 79.60 11.11
C THR A 322 -38.55 80.67 12.21
N GLU A 323 -37.38 80.87 12.82
CA GLU A 323 -37.19 81.91 13.87
C GLU A 323 -36.43 83.15 13.38
N SER A 324 -35.92 83.17 12.14
CA SER A 324 -35.06 84.25 11.63
C SER A 324 -35.78 85.34 10.81
N GLU A 325 -36.99 85.09 10.28
CA GLU A 325 -37.73 86.05 9.43
C GLU A 325 -38.52 87.12 10.21
N ARG A 326 -38.09 87.54 11.41
CA ARG A 326 -38.82 88.55 12.21
C ARG A 326 -37.99 89.64 12.89
N SER A 327 -36.99 90.19 12.20
CA SER A 327 -36.54 91.58 12.44
C SER A 327 -35.78 92.16 11.24
N THR A 328 -36.43 93.07 10.50
CA THR A 328 -35.84 93.89 9.44
C THR A 328 -35.31 95.22 9.98
N SER A 329 -34.11 95.65 9.56
CA SER A 329 -33.76 97.04 9.16
C SER A 329 -32.24 97.28 9.12
N GLU A 330 -31.74 97.93 8.06
CA GLU A 330 -30.77 99.07 8.01
C GLU A 330 -29.57 99.13 9.00
N GLU A 331 -28.34 99.58 8.67
CA GLU A 331 -27.66 100.09 7.44
C GLU A 331 -26.11 99.95 7.68
N SER A 332 -25.09 100.49 6.99
CA SER A 332 -24.87 101.43 5.86
C SER A 332 -23.48 101.20 5.19
N SER A 333 -23.18 101.93 4.10
CA SER A 333 -21.85 102.52 3.70
C SER A 333 -20.53 101.74 3.93
N ASN A 334 -19.80 101.26 2.90
CA ASN A 334 -18.85 101.99 2.00
C ASN A 334 -17.40 102.11 2.55
N ASP A 335 -16.32 102.19 1.76
CA ASP A 335 -16.10 102.13 0.28
C ASP A 335 -15.24 100.85 -0.06
N ASP A 336 -14.38 100.65 -1.08
CA ASP A 336 -13.84 101.47 -2.20
C ASP A 336 -13.24 100.60 -3.35
N LEU A 337 -12.88 101.25 -4.46
CA LEU A 337 -11.90 100.92 -5.51
C LEU A 337 -11.98 99.60 -6.34
N SER A 338 -12.59 99.74 -7.52
CA SER A 338 -12.25 99.04 -8.79
C SER A 338 -11.16 99.86 -9.55
N PRO A 339 -10.76 99.62 -10.83
CA PRO A 339 -11.14 98.61 -11.85
C PRO A 339 -9.89 97.86 -12.42
N SER A 340 -9.80 97.23 -13.62
CA SER A 340 -10.60 97.23 -14.87
C SER A 340 -10.30 96.03 -15.80
N GLU A 341 -11.31 95.67 -16.61
CA GLU A 341 -11.21 95.08 -17.98
C GLU A 341 -10.55 93.69 -18.21
N SER A 342 -10.77 93.00 -19.36
CA SER A 342 -12.04 92.50 -19.91
C SER A 342 -11.83 91.61 -21.15
N ASN A 343 -12.55 90.47 -21.23
CA ASN A 343 -13.04 89.75 -22.42
C ASN A 343 -12.11 89.21 -23.53
N SER A 344 -12.60 88.15 -24.18
CA SER A 344 -12.18 87.58 -25.49
C SER A 344 -10.79 86.92 -25.50
N ILE A 345 -10.63 85.64 -25.89
CA ILE A 345 -11.38 84.79 -26.84
C ILE A 345 -11.62 83.40 -26.24
#